data_AF-A0A919VKN8-F1
#
_entry.id   AF-A0A919VKN8-F1
#
_cell.length_a   1.000
_cell.length_b   1.000
_cell.length_c   1.000
_cell.angle_alpha   90.00
_cell.angle_beta   90.00
_cell.angle_gamma   90.00
#
_symmetry.space_group_name_H-M   'P 1'
#
loop_
_entity.id
_entity.type
_entity.pdbx_description
1 polymer ?
#
loop_
_entity_poly.entity_id
_entity_poly.type
_entity_poly.pdbx_seq_one_letter_code
_entity_poly.pdbx_strand_id
1 'polypeptide(L)'
;MADGEISAVFKALARQMAEAMERAAGKMAAVSEETAERAAAGGKSLEETDAAVAKRFDDIRTEETGGERIAAETTGPPWPVSDGVTGPARGKDLRPPNNRHTVAGARSGQVRGDNTVILRGNEQAVRDDVREIAAGNAEWDDAAAVYRVNERSYRVEPQGTVFPVSGPGLVYLDRNEYAALKEIAKARGDPAQVPAFTQNPRFTSNPDAITKAKAIYDGTYLG
;
A
#
# COMPACT_ATOMS: atom_id res chain seq x y z
N MET A 1 -2.33 -43.97 -1.17
CA MET A 1 -3.15 -43.44 -2.28
C MET A 1 -3.32 -41.91 -2.23
N ALA A 2 -2.41 -41.15 -1.59
CA ALA A 2 -2.59 -39.69 -1.40
C ALA A 2 -1.73 -38.81 -2.34
N ASP A 3 -0.69 -39.36 -2.98
CA ASP A 3 0.23 -38.59 -3.85
C ASP A 3 -0.37 -38.20 -5.22
N GLY A 4 -1.43 -38.89 -5.64
CA GLY A 4 -2.09 -38.63 -6.94
C GLY A 4 -2.94 -37.36 -6.96
N GLU A 5 -3.58 -37.03 -5.84
CA GLU A 5 -4.52 -35.90 -5.78
C GLU A 5 -3.80 -34.55 -5.70
N ILE A 6 -2.68 -34.47 -4.97
CA ILE A 6 -1.86 -33.25 -4.86
C ILE A 6 -1.24 -32.91 -6.23
N SER A 7 -0.78 -33.92 -6.98
CA SER A 7 -0.25 -33.73 -8.34
C SER A 7 -1.31 -33.19 -9.32
N ALA A 8 -2.57 -33.60 -9.15
CA ALA A 8 -3.68 -33.12 -9.98
C ALA A 8 -4.01 -31.65 -9.70
N VAL A 9 -3.99 -31.23 -8.43
CA VAL A 9 -4.25 -29.83 -8.03
C VAL A 9 -3.16 -28.90 -8.57
N PHE A 10 -1.88 -29.26 -8.49
CA PHE A 10 -0.80 -28.44 -9.04
C PHE A 10 -0.85 -28.34 -10.57
N LYS A 11 -1.24 -29.41 -11.28
CA LYS A 11 -1.44 -29.37 -12.74
C LYS A 11 -2.62 -28.48 -13.14
N ALA A 12 -3.70 -28.51 -12.38
CA ALA A 12 -4.85 -27.63 -12.61
C ALA A 12 -4.47 -26.15 -12.40
N LEU A 13 -3.70 -25.86 -11.34
CA LEU A 13 -3.22 -24.51 -11.04
C LEU A 13 -2.27 -23.98 -12.12
N ALA A 14 -1.32 -24.79 -12.58
CA ALA A 14 -0.40 -24.41 -13.66
C ALA A 14 -1.14 -24.08 -14.97
N ARG A 15 -2.21 -24.83 -15.28
CA ARG A 15 -3.05 -24.58 -16.46
C ARG A 15 -3.83 -23.27 -16.35
N GLN A 16 -4.40 -22.98 -15.18
CA GLN A 16 -5.08 -21.71 -14.94
C GLN A 16 -4.13 -20.50 -15.02
N MET A 17 -2.90 -20.63 -14.53
CA MET A 17 -1.91 -19.56 -14.64
C MET A 17 -1.48 -19.29 -16.08
N ALA A 18 -1.33 -20.33 -16.91
CA ALA A 18 -1.00 -20.17 -18.32
C ALA A 18 -2.10 -19.42 -19.09
N GLU A 19 -3.37 -19.80 -18.89
CA GLU A 19 -4.52 -19.13 -19.52
C GLU A 19 -4.67 -17.67 -19.06
N ALA A 20 -4.33 -17.37 -17.80
CA ALA A 20 -4.34 -16.00 -17.29
C ALA A 20 -3.24 -15.13 -17.92
N MET A 21 -2.03 -15.67 -18.12
CA MET A 21 -0.94 -14.96 -18.79
C MET A 21 -1.25 -14.66 -20.26
N GLU A 22 -1.88 -15.59 -20.97
CA GLU A 22 -2.27 -15.40 -22.37
C GLU A 22 -3.32 -14.29 -22.53
N ARG A 23 -4.30 -14.23 -21.62
CA ARG A 23 -5.27 -13.12 -21.57
C ARG A 23 -4.63 -11.78 -21.21
N ALA A 24 -3.61 -11.77 -20.37
CA ALA A 24 -2.89 -10.55 -20.01
C ALA A 24 -2.05 -10.02 -21.19
N ALA A 25 -1.39 -10.91 -21.94
CA ALA A 25 -0.65 -10.55 -23.14
C ALA A 25 -1.56 -9.95 -24.23
N GLY A 26 -2.75 -10.54 -24.45
CA GLY A 26 -3.74 -10.01 -25.39
C GLY A 26 -4.24 -8.60 -25.03
N LYS A 27 -4.41 -8.30 -23.72
CA LYS A 27 -4.82 -6.96 -23.26
C LYS A 27 -3.71 -5.92 -23.39
N MET A 28 -2.43 -6.29 -23.24
CA MET A 28 -1.32 -5.35 -23.43
C MET A 28 -1.13 -4.93 -24.88
N ALA A 29 -1.40 -5.82 -25.84
CA ALA A 29 -1.34 -5.48 -27.27
C ALA A 29 -2.39 -4.41 -27.65
N ALA A 30 -3.64 -4.56 -27.16
CA ALA A 30 -4.73 -3.62 -27.43
C ALA A 30 -4.49 -2.21 -26.84
N VAL A 31 -3.86 -2.11 -25.65
CA VAL A 31 -3.53 -0.81 -25.03
C VAL A 31 -2.41 -0.08 -25.79
N SER A 32 -1.48 -0.82 -26.42
CA SER A 32 -0.38 -0.21 -27.19
C SER A 32 -0.86 0.47 -28.48
N GLU A 33 -1.94 -0.04 -29.08
CA GLU A 33 -2.52 0.49 -30.31
C GLU A 33 -3.35 1.77 -30.04
N GLU A 34 -4.08 1.80 -28.93
CA GLU A 34 -4.83 2.99 -28.47
C GLU A 34 -3.91 4.15 -28.02
N THR A 35 -2.73 3.82 -27.51
CA THR A 35 -1.75 4.84 -27.07
C THR A 35 -1.00 5.47 -28.25
N ALA A 36 -0.82 4.74 -29.36
CA ALA A 36 -0.18 5.25 -30.56
C ALA A 36 -1.06 6.27 -31.31
N GLU A 37 -2.39 6.08 -31.30
CA GLU A 37 -3.32 6.98 -31.97
C GLU A 37 -3.48 8.33 -31.24
N ARG A 38 -3.36 8.32 -29.90
CA ARG A 38 -3.47 9.54 -29.07
C ARG A 38 -2.24 10.46 -29.14
N ALA A 39 -1.06 9.91 -29.47
CA ALA A 39 0.17 10.68 -29.63
C ALA A 39 0.23 11.49 -30.95
N ALA A 40 -0.60 11.15 -31.94
CA ALA A 40 -0.64 11.84 -33.23
C ALA A 40 -1.52 13.12 -33.24
N ALA A 41 -2.38 13.31 -32.24
CA ALA A 41 -3.41 14.37 -32.25
C ALA A 41 -3.10 15.62 -31.41
N GLY A 42 -1.93 15.69 -30.75
CA GLY A 42 -1.67 16.68 -29.69
C GLY A 42 -0.46 17.59 -29.89
N GLY A 43 -0.20 18.06 -31.12
CA GLY A 43 0.90 19.00 -31.39
C GLY A 43 0.51 20.46 -31.20
N LYS A 44 0.76 21.03 -30.03
CA LYS A 44 1.01 22.48 -29.87
C LYS A 44 2.43 22.65 -29.32
N SER A 45 3.22 23.48 -30.00
CA SER A 45 4.67 23.63 -29.85
C SER A 45 5.07 24.16 -28.47
N LEU A 46 6.16 23.58 -27.96
CA LEU A 46 6.84 23.87 -26.69
C LEU A 46 7.48 25.27 -26.59
N GLU A 47 7.36 26.14 -27.60
CA GLU A 47 8.00 27.47 -27.60
C GLU A 47 7.13 28.62 -27.06
N GLU A 48 5.81 28.44 -26.88
CA GLU A 48 4.94 29.54 -26.39
C GLU A 48 4.78 29.60 -24.86
N THR A 49 5.29 28.62 -24.10
CA THR A 49 5.11 28.55 -22.64
C THR A 49 6.21 29.24 -21.83
N ASP A 50 7.37 29.54 -22.42
CA ASP A 50 8.53 30.06 -21.67
C ASP A 50 8.50 31.58 -21.45
N ALA A 51 7.73 32.34 -22.23
CA ALA A 51 7.65 33.80 -22.07
C ALA A 51 6.71 34.27 -20.92
N ALA A 52 5.80 33.40 -20.46
CA ALA A 52 4.81 33.76 -19.43
C ALA A 52 5.30 33.51 -17.98
N VAL A 53 6.31 32.65 -17.80
CA VAL A 53 6.81 32.26 -16.46
C VAL A 53 7.81 33.27 -15.92
N ALA A 54 8.60 33.92 -16.79
CA ALA A 54 9.62 34.89 -16.37
C ALA A 54 9.05 36.18 -15.76
N LYS A 55 7.77 36.51 -15.99
CA LYS A 55 7.16 37.76 -15.51
C LYS A 55 6.48 37.65 -14.14
N ARG A 56 6.38 36.46 -13.55
CA ARG A 56 5.74 36.24 -12.24
C ARG A 56 6.72 36.26 -11.06
N PHE A 57 8.03 36.29 -11.30
CA PHE A 57 9.04 36.16 -10.25
C PHE A 57 9.53 37.50 -9.65
N ASP A 58 9.19 38.65 -10.23
CA ASP A 58 9.62 39.96 -9.69
C ASP A 58 8.64 40.60 -8.69
N ASP A 59 7.38 40.14 -8.64
CA ASP A 59 6.35 40.78 -7.78
C ASP A 59 6.34 40.26 -6.31
N ILE A 60 7.14 39.26 -5.95
CA ILE A 60 7.09 38.60 -4.62
C ILE A 60 8.13 39.17 -3.62
N ARG A 61 8.94 40.18 -3.99
CA ARG A 61 10.09 40.60 -3.14
C ARG A 61 9.88 41.84 -2.26
N THR A 62 8.67 42.36 -2.09
CA THR A 62 8.50 43.53 -1.22
C THR A 62 7.16 43.50 -0.49
N GLU A 63 7.15 42.96 0.74
CA GLU A 63 6.69 43.64 1.96
C GLU A 63 6.69 42.67 3.17
N GLU A 64 7.53 42.98 4.16
CA GLU A 64 7.50 42.39 5.50
C GLU A 64 6.37 43.01 6.33
N THR A 65 5.66 42.21 7.15
CA THR A 65 5.59 42.32 8.64
C THR A 65 4.31 41.69 9.20
N GLY A 66 4.46 40.78 10.16
CA GLY A 66 3.35 40.30 11.00
C GLY A 66 3.53 38.84 11.41
N GLY A 67 3.84 38.59 12.67
CA GLY A 67 4.28 37.28 13.13
C GLY A 67 3.21 36.20 13.05
N GLU A 68 3.55 35.12 12.35
CA GLU A 68 2.99 33.79 12.59
C GLU A 68 4.13 32.82 12.39
N ARG A 69 4.42 31.99 13.40
CA ARG A 69 5.43 30.94 13.26
C ARG A 69 4.87 29.96 12.25
N ILE A 70 5.17 30.16 10.96
CA ILE A 70 4.98 29.12 9.95
C ILE A 70 5.90 28.00 10.41
N ALA A 71 5.31 26.99 11.04
CA ALA A 71 5.98 25.77 11.40
C ALA A 71 6.68 25.29 10.13
N ALA A 72 8.02 25.23 10.18
CA ALA A 72 8.82 24.70 9.10
C ALA A 72 8.15 23.40 8.63
N GLU A 73 7.75 23.35 7.36
CA GLU A 73 7.19 22.15 6.74
C GLU A 73 8.15 21.00 7.02
N THR A 74 7.80 20.17 8.00
CA THR A 74 8.53 18.98 8.33
C THR A 74 8.22 18.01 7.21
N THR A 75 9.07 18.01 6.19
CA THR A 75 8.93 17.22 4.96
C THR A 75 8.98 15.70 5.21
N GLY A 76 9.26 15.26 6.44
CA GLY A 76 9.29 13.86 6.82
C GLY A 76 8.65 13.59 8.20
N PRO A 77 8.26 12.32 8.47
CA PRO A 77 7.67 11.92 9.73
C PRO A 77 8.66 12.03 10.90
N PRO A 78 8.18 12.22 12.13
CA PRO A 78 6.76 12.29 12.47
C PRO A 78 6.14 13.65 12.07
N TRP A 79 4.87 13.64 11.62
CA TRP A 79 4.16 14.84 11.17
C TRP A 79 3.37 15.47 12.32
N PRO A 80 3.62 16.73 12.67
CA PRO A 80 2.87 17.40 13.72
C PRO A 80 1.40 17.54 13.30
N VAL A 81 0.48 17.17 14.20
CA VAL A 81 -0.96 17.24 13.93
C VAL A 81 -1.47 18.66 14.16
N SER A 82 -2.24 19.18 13.21
CA SER A 82 -2.90 20.48 13.32
C SER A 82 -3.90 20.52 14.48
N ASP A 83 -4.03 21.68 15.13
CA ASP A 83 -4.85 21.83 16.36
C ASP A 83 -6.34 21.50 16.18
N GLY A 84 -6.84 21.61 14.95
CA GLY A 84 -8.24 21.35 14.58
C GLY A 84 -8.60 19.87 14.38
N VAL A 85 -7.63 18.96 14.40
CA VAL A 85 -7.89 17.53 14.17
C VAL A 85 -8.66 16.93 15.34
N THR A 86 -9.79 16.29 15.04
CA THR A 86 -10.62 15.56 16.01
C THR A 86 -10.10 14.15 16.22
N GLY A 87 -10.51 13.49 17.30
CA GLY A 87 -10.17 12.09 17.57
C GLY A 87 -8.76 11.84 18.14
N PRO A 88 -8.30 10.58 18.15
CA PRO A 88 -7.05 10.17 18.81
C PRO A 88 -5.76 10.76 18.26
N ALA A 89 -5.76 11.39 17.08
CA ALA A 89 -4.59 12.07 16.51
C ALA A 89 -4.31 13.43 17.18
N ARG A 90 -5.32 14.06 17.78
CA ARG A 90 -5.22 15.42 18.30
C ARG A 90 -4.02 15.60 19.25
N GLY A 91 -3.20 16.61 18.97
CA GLY A 91 -2.05 16.98 19.80
C GLY A 91 -0.88 15.99 19.78
N LYS A 92 -0.78 15.14 18.75
CA LYS A 92 0.31 14.17 18.57
C LYS A 92 1.19 14.53 17.37
N ASP A 93 2.32 13.83 17.27
CA ASP A 93 3.09 13.73 16.03
C ASP A 93 2.84 12.36 15.40
N LEU A 94 2.26 12.32 14.20
CA LEU A 94 1.91 11.05 13.55
C LEU A 94 3.12 10.40 12.90
N ARG A 95 3.25 9.10 13.14
CA ARG A 95 4.25 8.23 12.52
C ARG A 95 3.59 7.32 11.49
N PRO A 96 4.29 6.98 10.39
CA PRO A 96 3.77 6.02 9.43
C PRO A 96 3.57 4.65 10.09
N PRO A 97 2.81 3.75 9.44
CA PRO A 97 2.70 2.37 9.87
C PRO A 97 4.05 1.71 10.08
N ASN A 98 4.12 0.85 11.09
CA ASN A 98 5.31 0.03 11.33
C ASN A 98 5.64 -0.80 10.08
N ASN A 99 6.93 -0.93 9.75
CA ASN A 99 7.41 -1.68 8.59
C ASN A 99 6.83 -3.10 8.46
N ARG A 100 6.41 -3.74 9.56
CA ARG A 100 5.73 -5.05 9.54
C ARG A 100 4.45 -5.08 8.68
N HIS A 101 3.86 -3.92 8.41
CA HIS A 101 2.70 -3.79 7.53
C HIS A 101 3.08 -3.81 6.05
N THR A 102 4.36 -3.73 5.69
CA THR A 102 4.80 -3.86 4.28
C THR A 102 5.11 -5.31 3.93
N VAL A 103 4.99 -5.67 2.65
CA VAL A 103 5.40 -7.01 2.16
C VAL A 103 6.87 -7.29 2.48
N ALA A 104 7.75 -6.28 2.36
CA ALA A 104 9.17 -6.43 2.66
C ALA A 104 9.44 -6.62 4.17
N GLY A 105 8.72 -5.89 5.03
CA GLY A 105 8.88 -5.96 6.49
C GLY A 105 8.21 -7.18 7.14
N ALA A 106 7.32 -7.88 6.45
CA ALA A 106 6.70 -9.10 6.95
C ALA A 106 7.72 -10.19 7.33
N ARG A 107 8.90 -10.22 6.71
CA ARG A 107 9.99 -11.16 7.00
C ARG A 107 10.39 -11.18 8.49
N SER A 108 10.44 -10.01 9.12
CA SER A 108 10.79 -9.86 10.55
C SER A 108 9.58 -9.53 11.43
N GLY A 109 8.41 -9.31 10.83
CA GLY A 109 7.18 -8.95 11.53
C GLY A 109 6.74 -10.00 12.57
N GLN A 110 6.23 -9.53 13.70
CA GLN A 110 5.51 -10.38 14.64
C GLN A 110 4.16 -10.78 14.05
N VAL A 111 3.70 -12.00 14.28
CA VAL A 111 2.34 -12.42 13.91
C VAL A 111 1.38 -12.01 15.02
N ARG A 112 0.36 -11.20 14.71
CA ARG A 112 -0.66 -10.73 15.68
C ARG A 112 -2.06 -11.18 15.25
N GLY A 113 -3.07 -10.90 16.08
CA GLY A 113 -4.48 -11.15 15.75
C GLY A 113 -4.92 -10.35 14.53
N ASP A 114 -4.61 -9.05 14.56
CA ASP A 114 -4.95 -8.12 13.49
C ASP A 114 -3.68 -7.76 12.70
N ASN A 115 -3.61 -8.19 11.44
CA ASN A 115 -2.52 -7.82 10.55
C ASN A 115 -3.09 -7.24 9.26
N THR A 116 -2.77 -6.00 8.96
CA THR A 116 -3.05 -5.41 7.64
C THR A 116 -1.74 -5.28 6.89
N VAL A 117 -1.71 -5.71 5.63
CA VAL A 117 -0.55 -5.59 4.76
C VAL A 117 -0.83 -4.53 3.69
N ILE A 118 0.10 -3.62 3.54
CA ILE A 118 0.19 -2.64 2.47
C ILE A 118 0.78 -3.38 1.26
N LEU A 119 -0.01 -3.48 0.19
CA LEU A 119 0.42 -4.08 -1.07
C LEU A 119 1.54 -3.24 -1.70
N ARG A 120 2.46 -3.91 -2.38
CA ARG A 120 3.60 -3.25 -3.04
C ARG A 120 3.12 -2.13 -3.97
N GLY A 121 3.79 -0.98 -3.90
CA GLY A 121 3.46 0.20 -4.68
C GLY A 121 2.50 1.17 -3.96
N ASN A 122 1.91 0.78 -2.83
CA ASN A 122 1.00 1.63 -2.06
C ASN A 122 1.65 2.28 -0.83
N GLU A 123 2.91 1.97 -0.54
CA GLU A 123 3.60 2.46 0.67
C GLU A 123 3.69 4.00 0.69
N GLN A 124 3.95 4.63 -0.45
CA GLN A 124 4.02 6.09 -0.53
C GLN A 124 2.63 6.72 -0.34
N ALA A 125 1.61 6.18 -1.01
CA ALA A 125 0.25 6.65 -0.85
C ALA A 125 -0.20 6.58 0.61
N VAL A 126 0.12 5.49 1.33
CA VAL A 126 -0.17 5.37 2.77
C VAL A 126 0.57 6.42 3.59
N ARG A 127 1.81 6.79 3.23
CA ARG A 127 2.54 7.87 3.91
C ARG A 127 1.89 9.24 3.67
N ASP A 128 1.43 9.47 2.45
CA ASP A 128 0.73 10.70 2.09
C ASP A 128 -0.60 10.79 2.85
N ASP A 129 -1.35 9.68 2.96
CA ASP A 129 -2.56 9.61 3.78
C ASP A 129 -2.32 9.97 5.25
N VAL A 130 -1.21 9.52 5.86
CA VAL A 130 -0.86 9.90 7.23
C VAL A 130 -0.56 11.40 7.35
N ARG A 131 0.06 12.00 6.32
CA ARG A 131 0.28 13.44 6.26
C ARG A 131 -1.05 14.20 6.15
N GLU A 132 -1.98 13.71 5.33
CA GLU A 132 -3.32 14.28 5.20
C GLU A 132 -4.13 14.20 6.52
N ILE A 133 -4.01 13.09 7.27
CA ILE A 133 -4.60 12.98 8.61
C ILE A 133 -3.99 14.03 9.55
N ALA A 134 -2.66 14.20 9.53
CA ALA A 134 -1.99 15.19 10.37
C ALA A 134 -2.39 16.63 10.01
N ALA A 135 -2.61 16.92 8.72
CA ALA A 135 -3.08 18.21 8.23
C ALA A 135 -4.57 18.48 8.51
N GLY A 136 -5.33 17.47 8.97
CA GLY A 136 -6.76 17.59 9.25
C GLY A 136 -7.67 17.43 8.04
N ASN A 137 -7.16 16.84 6.96
CA ASN A 137 -7.91 16.59 5.73
C ASN A 137 -8.64 15.22 5.74
N ALA A 138 -8.52 14.45 6.83
CA ALA A 138 -9.20 13.17 6.99
C ALA A 138 -10.53 13.31 7.77
N GLU A 139 -11.51 12.49 7.41
CA GLU A 139 -12.77 12.39 8.14
C GLU A 139 -12.61 11.47 9.36
N TRP A 140 -13.00 11.94 10.54
CA TRP A 140 -13.06 11.10 11.75
C TRP A 140 -14.42 10.39 11.85
N ASP A 141 -14.40 9.07 11.86
CA ASP A 141 -15.56 8.22 12.15
C ASP A 141 -15.49 7.75 13.60
N ASP A 142 -16.31 8.38 14.45
CA ASP A 142 -16.34 8.10 15.90
C ASP A 142 -16.90 6.71 16.23
N ALA A 143 -17.85 6.21 15.43
CA ALA A 143 -18.48 4.92 15.67
C ALA A 143 -17.50 3.75 15.40
N ALA A 144 -16.69 3.87 14.36
CA ALA A 144 -15.66 2.88 14.02
C ALA A 144 -14.29 3.18 14.65
N ALA A 145 -14.13 4.36 15.27
CA ALA A 145 -12.89 4.88 15.80
C ALA A 145 -11.73 4.87 14.77
N VAL A 146 -12.01 5.34 13.55
CA VAL A 146 -11.03 5.40 12.44
C VAL A 146 -11.04 6.75 11.73
N TYR A 147 -9.89 7.13 11.19
CA TYR A 147 -9.77 8.19 10.18
C TYR A 147 -9.99 7.61 8.79
N ARG A 148 -10.76 8.29 7.95
CA ARG A 148 -10.97 7.97 6.54
C ARG A 148 -10.34 9.05 5.66
N VAL A 149 -9.52 8.63 4.71
CA VAL A 149 -8.83 9.50 3.75
C VAL A 149 -8.52 8.70 2.50
N ASN A 150 -8.74 9.27 1.32
CA ASN A 150 -8.44 8.62 0.03
C ASN A 150 -8.95 7.16 -0.06
N GLU A 151 -10.20 6.92 0.37
CA GLU A 151 -10.85 5.60 0.41
C GLU A 151 -10.19 4.55 1.32
N ARG A 152 -9.22 4.96 2.13
CA ARG A 152 -8.58 4.11 3.14
C ARG A 152 -8.96 4.55 4.54
N SER A 153 -8.86 3.59 5.47
CA SER A 153 -9.15 3.80 6.87
C SER A 153 -7.97 3.43 7.78
N TYR A 154 -7.82 4.21 8.85
CA TYR A 154 -6.66 4.16 9.74
C TYR A 154 -7.06 4.33 11.20
N ARG A 155 -6.37 3.64 12.10
CA ARG A 155 -6.40 3.93 13.54
C ARG A 155 -5.13 4.65 13.94
N VAL A 156 -5.20 5.49 14.97
CA VAL A 156 -4.02 6.12 15.57
C VAL A 156 -3.79 5.53 16.94
N GLU A 157 -2.63 4.90 17.13
CA GLU A 157 -2.25 4.31 18.42
C GLU A 157 -1.92 5.43 19.45
N PRO A 158 -1.90 5.12 20.76
CA PRO A 158 -1.64 6.12 21.81
C PRO A 158 -0.36 6.95 21.57
N GLN A 159 0.69 6.33 21.06
CA GLN A 159 1.98 6.97 20.76
C GLN A 159 2.08 7.67 19.40
N GLY A 160 0.96 7.82 18.68
CA GLY A 160 0.89 8.50 17.37
C GLY A 160 1.28 7.64 16.17
N THR A 161 1.55 6.35 16.34
CA THR A 161 1.77 5.45 15.19
C THR A 161 0.45 5.13 14.52
N VAL A 162 0.39 5.31 13.21
CA VAL A 162 -0.80 4.99 12.43
C VAL A 162 -0.85 3.49 12.11
N PHE A 163 -2.01 2.87 12.29
CA PHE A 163 -2.29 1.49 11.95
C PHE A 163 -3.24 1.44 10.74
N PRO A 164 -2.85 0.81 9.62
CA PRO A 164 -3.71 0.66 8.46
C PRO A 164 -4.83 -0.35 8.73
N VAL A 165 -6.08 -0.01 8.41
CA VAL A 165 -7.24 -0.86 8.69
C VAL A 165 -7.77 -1.49 7.41
N SER A 166 -8.23 -0.69 6.45
CA SER A 166 -8.81 -1.17 5.19
C SER A 166 -8.78 -0.11 4.09
N GLY A 167 -9.02 -0.52 2.84
CA GLY A 167 -9.12 0.35 1.67
C GLY A 167 -8.20 -0.10 0.52
N PRO A 168 -8.19 0.61 -0.61
CA PRO A 168 -7.41 0.23 -1.79
C PRO A 168 -5.93 0.01 -1.47
N GLY A 169 -5.38 -1.14 -1.87
CA GLY A 169 -3.98 -1.47 -1.59
C GLY A 169 -3.67 -1.90 -0.15
N LEU A 170 -4.69 -2.06 0.70
CA LEU A 170 -4.57 -2.59 2.07
C LEU A 170 -5.32 -3.90 2.20
N VAL A 171 -4.64 -4.95 2.64
CA VAL A 171 -5.22 -6.29 2.75
C VAL A 171 -5.14 -6.79 4.18
N TYR A 172 -6.31 -7.11 4.75
CA TYR A 172 -6.37 -7.79 6.04
C TYR A 172 -5.92 -9.24 5.90
N LEU A 173 -5.04 -9.65 6.82
CA LEU A 173 -4.53 -10.99 6.99
C LEU A 173 -4.77 -11.48 8.41
N ASP A 174 -5.37 -12.66 8.50
CA ASP A 174 -5.46 -13.36 9.79
C ASP A 174 -4.07 -13.85 10.27
N ARG A 175 -4.05 -14.53 11.42
CA ARG A 175 -2.81 -15.08 11.98
C ARG A 175 -2.11 -16.03 11.01
N ASN A 176 -2.82 -16.95 10.36
CA ASN A 176 -2.24 -17.98 9.51
C ASN A 176 -1.75 -17.41 8.19
N GLU A 177 -2.52 -16.52 7.57
CA GLU A 177 -2.16 -15.82 6.35
C GLU A 177 -0.91 -14.96 6.54
N TYR A 178 -0.83 -14.17 7.62
CA TYR A 178 0.35 -13.36 7.90
C TYR A 178 1.58 -14.23 8.25
N ALA A 179 1.39 -15.35 8.95
CA ALA A 179 2.47 -16.30 9.20
C ALA A 179 2.99 -16.95 7.92
N ALA A 180 2.10 -17.29 6.98
CA ALA A 180 2.48 -17.82 5.68
C ALA A 180 3.28 -16.77 4.89
N LEU A 181 2.82 -15.51 4.87
CA LEU A 181 3.54 -14.40 4.23
C LEU A 181 4.94 -14.22 4.82
N LYS A 182 5.07 -14.31 6.15
CA LYS A 182 6.36 -14.23 6.83
C LYS A 182 7.32 -15.34 6.38
N GLU A 183 6.87 -16.59 6.32
CA GLU A 183 7.72 -17.70 5.89
C GLU A 183 8.09 -17.60 4.40
N ILE A 184 7.15 -17.22 3.53
CA ILE A 184 7.43 -16.93 2.11
C ILE A 184 8.47 -15.81 1.99
N ALA A 185 8.32 -14.72 2.75
CA ALA A 185 9.25 -13.61 2.72
C ALA A 185 10.67 -13.99 3.21
N LYS A 186 10.78 -14.87 4.21
CA LYS A 186 12.07 -15.43 4.64
C LYS A 186 12.71 -16.30 3.55
N ALA A 187 11.90 -17.09 2.85
CA ALA A 187 12.29 -17.93 1.73
C ALA A 187 12.43 -17.16 0.40
N ARG A 188 12.46 -15.82 0.43
CA ARG A 188 12.61 -14.95 -0.75
C ARG A 188 11.56 -15.21 -1.84
N GLY A 189 10.36 -15.60 -1.43
CA GLY A 189 9.24 -15.81 -2.34
C GLY A 189 9.05 -17.25 -2.83
N ASP A 190 9.89 -18.21 -2.40
CA ASP A 190 9.77 -19.60 -2.83
C ASP A 190 9.09 -20.48 -1.76
N PRO A 191 7.81 -20.89 -1.93
CA PRO A 191 7.12 -21.75 -0.98
C PRO A 191 7.73 -23.15 -0.85
N ALA A 192 8.43 -23.65 -1.88
CA ALA A 192 9.06 -24.96 -1.83
C ALA A 192 10.24 -25.00 -0.85
N GLN A 193 10.82 -23.85 -0.54
CA GLN A 193 11.90 -23.69 0.44
C GLN A 193 11.40 -23.47 1.87
N VAL A 194 10.09 -23.66 2.13
CA VAL A 194 9.48 -23.50 3.46
C VAL A 194 9.08 -24.88 4.02
N PRO A 195 9.92 -25.53 4.84
CA PRO A 195 9.61 -26.84 5.43
C PRO A 195 8.30 -26.85 6.23
N ALA A 196 7.99 -25.73 6.89
CA ALA A 196 6.79 -25.60 7.71
C ALA A 196 5.50 -25.81 6.91
N PHE A 197 5.47 -25.55 5.60
CA PHE A 197 4.28 -25.76 4.77
C PHE A 197 3.90 -27.22 4.58
N THR A 198 4.83 -28.15 4.83
CA THR A 198 4.56 -29.59 4.74
C THR A 198 4.46 -30.28 6.10
N GLN A 199 4.94 -29.62 7.17
CA GLN A 199 5.10 -30.25 8.49
C GLN A 199 4.22 -29.62 9.58
N ASN A 200 3.87 -28.34 9.46
CA ASN A 200 3.16 -27.63 10.51
C ASN A 200 1.64 -27.67 10.26
N PRO A 201 0.83 -28.23 11.19
CA PRO A 201 -0.63 -28.27 11.07
C PRO A 201 -1.27 -26.90 10.80
N ARG A 202 -0.61 -25.82 11.26
CA ARG A 202 -1.02 -24.45 10.95
C ARG A 202 -1.19 -24.20 9.46
N PHE A 203 -0.31 -24.76 8.63
CA PHE A 203 -0.28 -24.54 7.20
C PHE A 203 -0.89 -25.70 6.42
N THR A 204 -0.65 -26.95 6.84
CA THR A 204 -1.22 -28.13 6.15
C THR A 204 -2.74 -28.16 6.25
N SER A 205 -3.32 -27.65 7.34
CA SER A 205 -4.78 -27.51 7.49
C SER A 205 -5.33 -26.20 6.91
N ASN A 206 -4.48 -25.29 6.43
CA ASN A 206 -4.87 -23.99 5.88
C ASN A 206 -4.08 -23.67 4.60
N PRO A 207 -4.20 -24.48 3.53
CA PRO A 207 -3.44 -24.26 2.28
C PRO A 207 -3.79 -22.92 1.61
N ASP A 208 -5.03 -22.45 1.74
CA ASP A 208 -5.48 -21.17 1.18
C ASP A 208 -4.70 -19.97 1.75
N ALA A 209 -4.25 -20.06 3.00
CA ALA A 209 -3.42 -19.04 3.62
C ALA A 209 -2.06 -18.90 2.92
N ILE A 210 -1.48 -20.00 2.43
CA ILE A 210 -0.25 -20.01 1.63
C ILE A 210 -0.53 -19.35 0.27
N THR A 211 -1.62 -19.76 -0.40
CA THR A 211 -2.00 -19.23 -1.72
C THR A 211 -2.19 -17.72 -1.69
N LYS A 212 -2.98 -17.21 -0.75
CA LYS A 212 -3.21 -15.76 -0.58
C LYS A 212 -1.92 -15.01 -0.27
N ALA A 213 -1.12 -15.52 0.68
CA ALA A 213 0.14 -14.92 1.05
C ALA A 213 1.14 -14.87 -0.13
N LYS A 214 1.17 -15.91 -0.97
CA LYS A 214 1.99 -15.95 -2.18
C LYS A 214 1.54 -14.90 -3.19
N ALA A 215 0.24 -14.80 -3.45
CA ALA A 215 -0.31 -13.78 -4.35
C ALA A 215 0.05 -12.36 -3.88
N ILE A 216 -0.03 -12.09 -2.57
CA ILE A 216 0.37 -10.81 -1.98
C ILE A 216 1.87 -10.57 -2.15
N TYR A 217 2.70 -11.59 -1.87
CA TYR A 217 4.15 -11.48 -2.02
C TYR A 217 4.55 -11.18 -3.48
N ASP A 218 3.91 -11.83 -4.44
CA ASP A 218 4.20 -11.66 -5.87
C ASP A 218 3.62 -10.36 -6.44
N GLY A 219 2.71 -9.71 -5.72
CA GLY A 219 1.98 -8.54 -6.22
C GLY A 219 0.88 -8.89 -7.22
N THR A 220 0.43 -10.15 -7.24
CA THR A 220 -0.66 -10.63 -8.11
C THR A 220 -2.02 -10.65 -7.39
N TYR A 221 -2.04 -10.38 -6.09
CA TYR A 221 -3.27 -10.23 -5.33
C TYR A 221 -4.02 -8.96 -5.76
N LEU A 222 -5.21 -9.14 -6.31
CA LEU A 222 -6.14 -8.04 -6.63
C LEU A 222 -6.92 -7.75 -5.35
N GLY A 223 -6.54 -6.68 -4.65
CA GLY A 223 -7.15 -6.21 -3.41
C GLY A 223 -7.78 -4.84 -3.58
#